data_AF-A0A7W0UPA1-F1
#
_entry.id   AF-A0A7W0UPA1-F1
#
_cell.length_a   1.000
_cell.length_b   1.000
_cell.length_c   1.000
_cell.angle_alpha   90.00
_cell.angle_beta   90.00
_cell.angle_gamma   90.00
#
_symmetry.space_group_name_H-M   'P 1'
#
loop_
_entity.id
_entity.type
_entity.pdbx_description
1 polymer ?
#
loop_
_entity_poly.entity_id
_entity_poly.type
_entity_poly.pdbx_seq_one_letter_code
_entity_poly.pdbx_strand_id
1 'polypeptide(L)'
;TADELAFDRNPDEYRCAPFVQLRRLEWARTIARHWLYETADEIRLAALKSSDDPEIAGVAAKMDREEAYHRMHAEMWVDRLLSSDEGRARLNEAIDELWPYALGVLDDELRPELRQRAEERLGRKLPEVEPVPRGAHEAELAELWGEMTMVRRSAPAGTQW
;
A
#
# COMPACT_ATOMS: atom_id res chain seq x y z
N THR A 1 4.69 -17.75 -15.28
CA THR A 1 5.75 -17.58 -14.26
C THR A 1 5.55 -16.25 -13.56
N ALA A 2 6.36 -15.92 -12.54
CA ALA A 2 6.31 -14.60 -11.91
C ALA A 2 6.64 -13.48 -12.92
N ASP A 3 7.60 -13.70 -13.81
CA ASP A 3 7.98 -12.72 -14.84
C ASP A 3 6.86 -12.46 -15.84
N GLU A 4 6.18 -13.50 -16.32
CA GLU A 4 5.04 -13.33 -17.25
C GLU A 4 3.91 -12.51 -16.58
N LEU A 5 3.63 -12.78 -15.30
CA LEU A 5 2.66 -12.00 -14.53
C LEU A 5 3.14 -10.56 -14.29
N ALA A 6 4.44 -10.33 -14.12
CA ALA A 6 4.99 -9.03 -13.78
C ALA A 6 5.22 -8.13 -15.00
N PHE A 7 5.55 -8.68 -16.16
CA PHE A 7 6.05 -7.90 -17.30
C PHE A 7 5.25 -8.07 -18.60
N ASP A 8 4.48 -9.14 -18.76
CA ASP A 8 3.82 -9.46 -20.03
C ASP A 8 2.31 -9.08 -20.02
N ARG A 9 1.79 -8.63 -18.87
CA ARG A 9 0.43 -8.08 -18.73
C ARG A 9 0.31 -6.65 -19.22
N ASN A 10 -0.82 -6.33 -19.84
CA ASN A 10 -1.24 -4.95 -20.10
C ASN A 10 -1.62 -4.22 -18.79
N PRO A 11 -1.56 -2.88 -18.74
CA PRO A 11 -1.87 -2.11 -17.53
C PRO A 11 -3.23 -2.42 -16.88
N ASP A 12 -4.26 -2.68 -17.67
CA ASP A 12 -5.64 -3.00 -17.23
C ASP A 12 -5.79 -4.41 -16.64
N GLU A 13 -4.79 -5.28 -16.83
CA GLU A 13 -4.75 -6.62 -16.25
C GLU A 13 -4.13 -6.63 -14.84
N TYR A 14 -3.61 -5.50 -14.35
CA TYR A 14 -3.11 -5.38 -12.98
C TYR A 14 -4.26 -5.37 -11.98
N ARG A 15 -3.95 -5.84 -10.77
CA ARG A 15 -4.92 -5.95 -9.66
C ARG A 15 -4.42 -5.27 -8.38
N CYS A 16 -3.35 -4.47 -8.49
CA CYS A 16 -2.85 -3.68 -7.38
C CYS A 16 -3.87 -2.62 -6.97
N ALA A 17 -3.87 -2.25 -5.69
CA ALA A 17 -4.68 -1.13 -5.22
C ALA A 17 -4.19 0.18 -5.88
N PRO A 18 -5.08 1.12 -6.22
CA PRO A 18 -4.71 2.48 -6.64
C PRO A 18 -3.68 3.13 -5.71
N PHE A 19 -3.78 2.84 -4.41
CA PHE A 19 -2.91 3.39 -3.39
C PHE A 19 -1.40 3.19 -3.64
N VAL A 20 -0.99 2.01 -4.14
CA VAL A 20 0.43 1.71 -4.37
C VAL A 20 0.97 2.29 -5.68
N GLN A 21 0.09 2.85 -6.51
CA GLN A 21 0.45 3.48 -7.79
C GLN A 21 0.86 4.96 -7.59
N LEU A 22 0.48 5.57 -6.46
CA LEU A 22 0.70 6.99 -6.18
C LEU A 22 2.18 7.28 -5.84
N ARG A 23 2.99 7.78 -6.77
CA ARG A 23 4.45 8.03 -6.61
C ARG A 23 4.79 8.88 -5.39
N ARG A 24 4.01 9.95 -5.17
CA ARG A 24 4.05 10.87 -4.00
C ARG A 24 5.45 11.21 -3.49
N LEU A 25 6.20 11.97 -4.29
CA LEU A 25 7.63 12.28 -4.07
C LEU A 25 7.93 13.25 -2.92
N GLU A 26 6.91 13.80 -2.25
CA GLU A 26 7.10 14.61 -1.03
C GLU A 26 7.22 13.68 0.19
N TRP A 27 8.11 14.04 1.12
CA TRP A 27 8.50 13.16 2.22
C TRP A 27 7.34 12.78 3.14
N ALA A 28 6.54 13.73 3.62
CA ALA A 28 5.43 13.43 4.51
C ALA A 28 4.38 12.55 3.82
N ARG A 29 4.11 12.78 2.53
CA ARG A 29 3.23 11.92 1.71
C ARG A 29 3.81 10.53 1.47
N THR A 30 5.12 10.39 1.26
CA THR A 30 5.78 9.09 1.16
C THR A 30 5.63 8.30 2.46
N ILE A 31 5.90 8.92 3.61
CA ILE A 31 5.77 8.28 4.92
C ILE A 31 4.32 7.97 5.27
N ALA A 32 3.39 8.89 5.03
CA ALA A 32 1.96 8.67 5.24
C ALA A 32 1.45 7.47 4.43
N ARG A 33 1.81 7.40 3.14
CA ARG A 33 1.46 6.27 2.27
C ARG A 33 2.01 4.95 2.81
N HIS A 34 3.29 4.94 3.19
CA HIS A 34 3.94 3.75 3.74
C HIS A 34 3.25 3.31 5.03
N TRP A 35 3.11 4.19 6.02
CA TRP A 35 2.50 3.85 7.30
C TRP A 35 1.04 3.38 7.18
N LEU A 36 0.22 4.06 6.37
CA LEU A 36 -1.16 3.63 6.10
C LEU A 36 -1.19 2.25 5.42
N TYR A 37 -0.30 2.00 4.46
CA TYR A 37 -0.22 0.70 3.79
C TYR A 37 0.18 -0.40 4.77
N GLU A 38 1.24 -0.19 5.54
CA GLU A 38 1.74 -1.17 6.52
C GLU A 38 0.70 -1.49 7.60
N THR A 39 -0.05 -0.48 8.06
CA THR A 39 -1.13 -0.66 9.03
C THR A 39 -2.28 -1.49 8.43
N ALA A 40 -2.67 -1.19 7.19
CA ALA A 40 -3.68 -1.96 6.48
C ALA A 40 -3.20 -3.39 6.19
N ASP A 41 -1.95 -3.57 5.77
CA ASP A 41 -1.41 -4.88 5.42
C ASP A 41 -1.25 -5.77 6.64
N GLU A 42 -0.93 -5.23 7.81
CA GLU A 42 -0.93 -5.99 9.06
C GLU A 42 -2.31 -6.61 9.36
N ILE A 43 -3.38 -5.83 9.21
CA ILE A 43 -4.76 -6.28 9.40
C ILE A 43 -5.09 -7.37 8.36
N ARG A 44 -4.75 -7.14 7.09
CA ARG A 44 -4.96 -8.10 6.01
C ARG A 44 -4.21 -9.41 6.25
N LEU A 45 -2.93 -9.34 6.61
CA LEU A 45 -2.10 -10.52 6.88
C LEU A 45 -2.58 -11.27 8.11
N ALA A 46 -3.08 -10.58 9.15
CA ALA A 46 -3.71 -11.23 10.28
C ALA A 46 -4.92 -12.07 9.84
N ALA A 47 -5.79 -11.53 9.00
CA ALA A 47 -6.92 -12.27 8.43
C ALA A 47 -6.47 -13.44 7.54
N LEU A 48 -5.50 -13.22 6.64
CA LEU A 48 -5.00 -14.27 5.74
C LEU A 48 -4.28 -15.42 6.47
N LYS A 49 -3.60 -15.13 7.59
CA LYS A 49 -2.99 -16.17 8.46
C LYS A 49 -4.04 -17.09 9.09
N SER A 50 -5.30 -16.65 9.19
CA SER A 50 -6.42 -17.47 9.67
C SER A 50 -7.20 -18.18 8.55
N SER A 51 -6.72 -18.12 7.31
CA SER A 51 -7.35 -18.82 6.19
C SER A 51 -7.39 -20.34 6.41
N ASP A 52 -8.48 -20.98 6.01
CA ASP A 52 -8.60 -22.44 5.95
C ASP A 52 -7.70 -23.07 4.86
N ASP A 53 -7.24 -22.24 3.91
CA ASP A 53 -6.24 -22.64 2.92
C ASP A 53 -4.83 -22.57 3.52
N PRO A 54 -4.14 -23.72 3.72
CA PRO A 54 -2.83 -23.76 4.36
C PRO A 54 -1.72 -23.10 3.52
N GLU A 55 -1.87 -23.02 2.20
CA GLU A 55 -0.89 -22.35 1.32
C GLU A 55 -0.97 -20.83 1.54
N ILE A 56 -2.20 -20.27 1.53
CA ILE A 56 -2.43 -18.85 1.80
C ILE A 56 -1.95 -18.48 3.21
N ALA A 57 -2.34 -19.25 4.22
CA ALA A 57 -1.94 -18.99 5.60
C ALA A 57 -0.41 -19.04 5.77
N GLY A 58 0.24 -20.02 5.13
CA GLY A 58 1.70 -20.17 5.16
C GLY A 58 2.45 -19.01 4.49
N VAL A 59 1.96 -18.54 3.32
CA VAL A 59 2.54 -17.38 2.63
C VAL A 59 2.36 -16.11 3.46
N ALA A 60 1.17 -15.88 4.01
CA ALA A 60 0.90 -14.72 4.86
C ALA A 60 1.81 -14.69 6.11
N ALA A 61 2.00 -15.83 6.77
CA ALA A 61 2.92 -15.95 7.91
C ALA A 61 4.38 -15.69 7.53
N LYS A 62 4.78 -16.04 6.31
CA LYS A 62 6.12 -15.71 5.81
C LYS A 62 6.27 -14.22 5.56
N MET A 63 5.32 -13.59 4.85
CA MET A 63 5.32 -12.16 4.56
C MET A 63 5.37 -11.31 5.84
N ASP A 64 4.56 -11.66 6.84
CA ASP A 64 4.45 -10.89 8.09
C ASP A 64 5.77 -10.73 8.86
N ARG A 65 6.71 -11.69 8.71
CA ARG A 65 8.04 -11.59 9.33
C ARG A 65 8.89 -10.48 8.72
N GLU A 66 8.75 -10.22 7.43
CA GLU A 66 9.46 -9.14 6.72
C GLU A 66 8.75 -7.80 6.98
N GLU A 67 7.42 -7.78 6.91
CA GLU A 67 6.59 -6.59 7.15
C GLU A 67 6.76 -6.01 8.57
N ALA A 68 7.16 -6.81 9.56
CA ALA A 68 7.47 -6.31 10.90
C ALA A 68 8.55 -5.20 10.88
N TYR A 69 9.54 -5.30 9.99
CA TYR A 69 10.57 -4.27 9.84
C TYR A 69 10.06 -3.03 9.13
N HIS A 70 9.17 -3.20 8.15
CA HIS A 70 8.52 -2.10 7.44
C HIS A 70 7.63 -1.28 8.39
N ARG A 71 6.81 -1.94 9.22
CA ARG A 71 6.02 -1.30 10.28
C ARG A 71 6.88 -0.51 11.25
N MET A 72 7.97 -1.11 11.76
CA MET A 72 8.89 -0.42 12.66
C MET A 72 9.49 0.83 12.00
N HIS A 73 9.91 0.74 10.74
CA HIS A 73 10.45 1.86 9.98
C HIS A 73 9.40 2.96 9.76
N ALA A 74 8.17 2.58 9.39
CA ALA A 74 7.07 3.51 9.21
C ALA A 74 6.73 4.26 10.51
N GLU A 75 6.61 3.55 11.63
CA GLU A 75 6.32 4.15 12.94
C GLU A 75 7.41 5.13 13.39
N MET A 76 8.68 4.77 13.20
CA MET A 76 9.80 5.67 13.52
C MET A 76 9.71 7.01 12.77
N TRP A 77 9.30 6.98 11.50
CA TRP A 77 9.16 8.21 10.71
C TRP A 77 7.89 8.98 11.02
N VAL A 78 6.80 8.31 11.38
CA VAL A 78 5.60 8.96 11.91
C VAL A 78 5.94 9.70 13.22
N ASP A 79 6.66 9.07 14.15
CA ASP A 79 7.13 9.72 15.38
C ASP A 79 7.98 10.96 15.08
N ARG A 80 8.87 10.86 14.09
CA ARG A 80 9.71 11.98 13.66
C ARG A 80 8.90 13.14 13.09
N LEU A 81 7.86 12.87 12.29
CA LEU A 81 6.98 13.91 11.75
C LEU A 81 6.14 14.55 12.86
N LEU A 82 5.63 13.76 13.79
CA LEU A 82 4.80 14.22 14.91
C LEU A 82 5.58 15.03 15.96
N SER A 83 6.92 15.01 15.94
CA SER A 83 7.77 15.73 16.90
C SER A 83 7.88 17.24 16.66
N SER A 84 7.19 17.79 15.65
CA SER A 84 7.13 19.23 15.36
C SER A 84 5.76 19.61 14.84
N ASP A 85 5.35 20.87 15.03
CA ASP A 85 4.06 21.36 14.56
C ASP A 85 3.96 21.34 13.02
N GLU A 86 5.03 21.74 12.34
CA GLU A 86 5.11 21.71 10.87
C GLU A 86 5.04 20.27 10.33
N GLY A 87 5.81 19.34 10.91
CA GLY A 87 5.78 17.93 10.51
C GLY A 87 4.42 17.28 10.77
N ARG A 88 3.78 17.60 11.90
CA ARG A 88 2.43 17.15 12.23
C ARG A 88 1.40 17.68 11.25
N ALA A 89 1.49 18.95 10.87
CA ALA A 89 0.59 19.54 9.87
C ALA A 89 0.73 18.83 8.52
N ARG A 90 1.97 18.63 8.05
CA ARG A 90 2.24 17.93 6.78
C ARG A 90 1.78 16.47 6.79
N LEU A 91 2.02 15.75 7.88
CA LEU A 91 1.57 14.36 8.01
C LEU A 91 0.04 14.29 7.98
N ASN A 92 -0.65 15.14 8.75
CA ASN A 92 -2.11 15.15 8.77
C ASN A 92 -2.71 15.48 7.40
N GLU A 93 -2.17 16.47 6.68
CA GLU A 93 -2.59 16.80 5.32
C GLU A 93 -2.40 15.60 4.38
N ALA A 94 -1.25 14.93 4.47
CA ALA A 94 -0.98 13.74 3.67
C ALA A 94 -1.91 12.56 4.02
N ILE A 95 -2.22 12.36 5.30
CA ILE A 95 -3.17 11.33 5.74
C ILE A 95 -4.57 11.64 5.20
N ASP A 96 -5.05 12.88 5.32
CA ASP A 96 -6.38 13.26 4.84
C ASP A 96 -6.50 13.06 3.32
N GLU A 97 -5.45 13.35 2.56
CA GLU A 97 -5.37 13.10 1.10
C GLU A 97 -5.42 11.60 0.77
N LEU A 98 -4.68 10.78 1.52
CA LEU A 98 -4.44 9.38 1.21
C LEU A 98 -5.44 8.42 1.87
N TRP A 99 -6.24 8.90 2.81
CA TRP A 99 -7.20 8.10 3.57
C TRP A 99 -8.16 7.26 2.72
N PRO A 100 -8.85 7.81 1.69
CA PRO A 100 -9.77 6.99 0.88
C PRO A 100 -9.04 5.88 0.11
N TYR A 101 -7.77 6.08 -0.25
CA TYR A 101 -6.95 5.05 -0.89
C TYR A 101 -6.53 3.94 0.07
N ALA A 102 -6.17 4.29 1.31
CA ALA A 102 -5.82 3.31 2.34
C ALA A 102 -7.00 2.40 2.68
N LEU A 103 -8.21 2.97 2.79
CA LEU A 103 -9.44 2.20 2.97
C LEU A 103 -9.67 1.21 1.81
N GLY A 104 -9.35 1.60 0.58
CA GLY A 104 -9.49 0.78 -0.62
C GLY A 104 -8.49 -0.39 -0.73
N VAL A 105 -7.50 -0.48 0.17
CA VAL A 105 -6.58 -1.63 0.25
C VAL A 105 -7.28 -2.86 0.86
N LEU A 106 -8.29 -2.62 1.70
CA LEU A 106 -9.00 -3.61 2.50
C LEU A 106 -10.43 -3.83 2.02
N ASP A 107 -10.92 -5.05 2.26
CA ASP A 107 -12.33 -5.38 2.17
C ASP A 107 -13.12 -4.67 3.28
N ASP A 108 -14.42 -4.47 3.06
CA ASP A 108 -15.30 -3.63 3.87
C ASP A 108 -15.28 -4.03 5.36
N GLU A 109 -15.21 -5.32 5.65
CA GLU A 109 -15.24 -5.88 7.00
C GLU A 109 -14.01 -5.52 7.84
N LEU A 110 -12.87 -5.24 7.19
CA LEU A 110 -11.59 -4.94 7.86
C LEU A 110 -11.33 -3.43 8.03
N ARG A 111 -12.05 -2.58 7.30
CA ARG A 111 -11.89 -1.12 7.36
C ARG A 111 -12.16 -0.49 8.74
N PRO A 112 -13.13 -0.96 9.55
CA PRO A 112 -13.34 -0.42 10.89
C PRO A 112 -12.10 -0.52 11.79
N GLU A 113 -11.35 -1.62 11.68
CA GLU A 113 -10.12 -1.80 12.44
C GLU A 113 -9.01 -0.83 11.98
N LEU A 114 -8.86 -0.64 10.67
CA LEU A 114 -7.90 0.36 10.14
C LEU A 114 -8.24 1.77 10.63
N ARG A 115 -9.52 2.16 10.60
CA ARG A 115 -9.99 3.45 11.13
C ARG A 115 -9.64 3.57 12.61
N GLN A 116 -9.99 2.56 13.42
CA GLN A 116 -9.72 2.59 14.86
C GLN A 116 -8.23 2.81 15.13
N ARG A 117 -7.36 1.97 14.56
CA ARG A 117 -5.91 2.03 14.78
C ARG A 117 -5.33 3.38 14.32
N ALA A 118 -5.77 3.89 13.17
CA ALA A 118 -5.27 5.15 12.65
C ALA A 118 -5.70 6.35 13.50
N GLU A 119 -6.97 6.40 13.94
CA GLU A 119 -7.47 7.47 14.80
C GLU A 119 -6.82 7.47 16.18
N GLU A 120 -6.63 6.29 16.78
CA GLU A 120 -5.90 6.11 18.04
C GLU A 120 -4.47 6.62 17.91
N ARG A 121 -3.78 6.25 16.82
CA ARG A 121 -2.40 6.64 16.57
C ARG A 121 -2.22 8.15 16.36
N LEU A 122 -3.15 8.77 15.64
CA LEU A 122 -3.08 10.20 15.30
C LEU A 122 -3.68 11.10 16.38
N GLY A 123 -4.48 10.54 17.29
CA GLY A 123 -5.20 11.30 18.32
C GLY A 123 -6.28 12.23 17.76
N ARG A 124 -6.83 11.90 16.58
CA ARG A 124 -7.89 12.67 15.90
C ARG A 124 -8.81 11.74 15.12
N LYS A 125 -10.02 12.22 14.84
CA LYS A 125 -10.97 11.55 13.95
C LYS A 125 -10.55 11.73 12.49
N LEU A 126 -10.76 10.69 11.69
CA LEU A 126 -10.56 10.73 10.24
C LEU A 126 -11.92 10.95 9.56
N PRO A 127 -11.96 11.63 8.41
CA PRO A 127 -13.22 11.94 7.74
C PRO A 127 -13.95 10.65 7.29
N GLU A 128 -15.28 10.73 7.19
CA GLU A 128 -16.06 9.72 6.49
C GLU A 128 -15.98 10.00 4.98
N VAL A 129 -15.38 9.07 4.24
CA VAL A 129 -15.10 9.19 2.81
C VAL A 129 -15.33 7.84 2.14
N GLU A 130 -15.71 7.88 0.87
CA GLU A 130 -15.80 6.67 0.07
C GLU A 130 -14.40 6.11 -0.23
N PRO A 131 -14.17 4.79 -0.09
CA PRO A 131 -12.91 4.17 -0.45
C PRO A 131 -12.63 4.27 -1.95
N VAL A 132 -11.35 4.26 -2.32
CA VAL A 132 -10.92 4.05 -3.72
C VAL A 132 -10.48 2.60 -3.90
N PRO A 133 -11.40 1.68 -4.28
CA PRO A 133 -11.12 0.25 -4.30
C PRO A 133 -10.23 -0.16 -5.48
N ARG A 134 -9.80 -1.42 -5.45
CA ARG A 134 -9.23 -2.09 -6.63
C ARG A 134 -10.24 -2.12 -7.78
N GLY A 135 -9.73 -2.15 -9.02
CA GLY A 135 -10.54 -2.29 -10.23
C GLY A 135 -10.53 -1.06 -11.14
N ALA A 136 -10.10 0.09 -10.61
CA ALA A 136 -9.66 1.24 -11.41
C ALA A 136 -8.16 1.46 -11.19
N HIS A 137 -7.51 2.14 -12.14
CA HIS A 137 -6.10 2.49 -12.06
C HIS A 137 -5.94 4.00 -12.16
N GLU A 138 -4.96 4.53 -11.42
CA GLU A 138 -4.54 5.92 -11.50
C GLU A 138 -3.75 6.14 -12.79
N ALA A 139 -3.76 7.38 -13.28
CA ALA A 139 -3.02 7.75 -14.48
C ALA A 139 -1.51 7.41 -14.37
N GLU A 140 -0.97 7.46 -13.14
CA GLU A 140 0.43 7.15 -12.85
C GLU A 140 0.81 5.68 -13.16
N LEU A 141 -0.14 4.73 -13.18
CA LEU A 141 0.18 3.32 -13.47
C LEU A 141 0.75 3.14 -14.88
N ALA A 142 0.25 3.89 -15.87
CA ALA A 142 0.71 3.75 -17.25
C ALA A 142 2.20 4.12 -17.37
N GLU A 143 2.64 5.15 -16.65
CA GLU A 143 4.04 5.57 -16.59
C GLU A 143 4.90 4.54 -15.85
N LEU A 144 4.45 4.09 -14.67
CA LEU A 144 5.13 3.05 -13.88
C LEU A 144 5.30 1.75 -14.66
N TRP A 145 4.25 1.31 -15.35
CA TRP A 145 4.28 0.13 -16.22
C TRP A 145 5.22 0.35 -17.41
N GLY A 146 5.19 1.55 -17.99
CA GLY A 146 6.09 1.99 -19.05
C GLY A 146 7.56 1.80 -18.68
N GLU A 147 7.95 2.29 -17.51
CA GLU A 147 9.30 2.17 -16.95
C GLU A 147 9.63 0.71 -16.58
N MET A 148 8.78 0.04 -15.80
CA MET A 148 9.00 -1.31 -15.26
C MET A 148 9.21 -2.36 -16.37
N THR A 149 8.46 -2.26 -17.46
CA THR A 149 8.47 -3.27 -18.54
C THR A 149 9.35 -2.89 -19.73
N MET A 150 10.02 -1.73 -19.68
CA MET A 150 10.82 -1.20 -20.79
C MET A 150 11.83 -2.22 -21.34
N VAL A 151 12.62 -2.82 -20.44
CA VAL A 151 13.66 -3.79 -20.83
C VAL A 151 13.02 -5.03 -21.44
N ARG A 152 12.01 -5.61 -20.78
CA ARG A 152 11.30 -6.80 -21.25
C ARG A 152 10.72 -6.62 -22.66
N ARG A 153 10.04 -5.50 -22.92
CA ARG A 153 9.44 -5.21 -24.23
C ARG A 153 10.46 -4.96 -25.34
N SER A 154 11.67 -4.52 -24.98
CA SER A 154 12.75 -4.26 -25.92
C SER A 154 13.63 -5.48 -26.21
N ALA A 155 13.51 -6.54 -25.40
CA ALA A 155 14.36 -7.72 -25.50
C ALA A 155 14.00 -8.58 -26.73
N PRO A 156 14.99 -9.19 -27.41
CA PRO A 156 14.74 -10.17 -28.46
C PRO A 156 13.88 -11.34 -27.98
N ALA A 157 13.11 -11.92 -28.91
CA ALA A 157 12.36 -13.14 -28.62
C ALA A 157 13.29 -14.26 -28.15
N GLY A 158 12.97 -14.88 -27.00
CA GLY A 158 13.74 -15.97 -26.43
C GLY A 158 14.85 -15.55 -25.44
N THR A 159 14.98 -14.26 -25.10
CA THR A 159 15.90 -13.82 -24.03
C THR A 159 15.50 -14.43 -22.68
N GLN A 160 16.50 -14.96 -21.96
CA GLN A 160 16.39 -15.49 -20.59
C GLN A 160 17.26 -14.65 -19.65
N TRP A 161 16.81 -14.49 -18.40
CA TRP A 161 17.46 -13.71 -17.33
C TRP A 161 17.60 -14.56 -16.08
#